data_AF-A0A7V3MIC6-F1
#
_entry.id   AF-A0A7V3MIC6-F1
#
_cell.length_a   1.000
_cell.length_b   1.000
_cell.length_c   1.000
_cell.angle_alpha   90.00
_cell.angle_beta   90.00
_cell.angle_gamma   90.00
#
_symmetry.space_group_name_H-M   'P 1'
#
loop_
_entity.id
_entity.type
_entity.pdbx_description
1 polymer ?
#
loop_
_entity_poly.entity_id
_entity_poly.type
_entity_poly.pdbx_seq_one_letter_code
_entity_poly.pdbx_strand_id
1 'polypeptide(L)'
;MPAHAIAPAYTNRLFTAPIPALRLPEESMNPDAAYRFVHDELMLDGSSRLNLATFVTTWMDPEACRLMAETFDKNMIDKDEYPATAAIEQRCVSMVADLFHADELRDDDPHSACGVSTVGSSEAVMLGGLAMKWRWRQKVGSRKGRGWEKRTPNLVMGSNVQVVWEKFCRYFDVEPRYLPMEKGRYVITPEQVLDAVDEDTIGVVAILGTTYTGELEPVA
;
A
#
# COMPACT_ATOMS: atom_id res chain seq x y z
N MET A 1 40.13 11.74 21.88
CA MET A 1 40.12 10.48 22.66
C MET A 1 40.76 9.40 21.78
N PRO A 2 41.70 8.58 22.28
CA PRO A 2 42.38 7.60 21.44
C PRO A 2 41.39 6.56 20.90
N ALA A 3 41.58 6.15 19.66
CA ALA A 3 40.67 5.31 18.84
C ALA A 3 40.49 3.86 19.32
N HIS A 4 40.99 3.50 20.51
CA HIS A 4 40.95 2.14 21.06
C HIS A 4 40.71 2.17 22.58
N ALA A 5 39.56 2.69 23.01
CA ALA A 5 39.09 2.47 24.37
C ALA A 5 38.15 1.25 24.38
N ILE A 6 38.60 0.14 24.98
CA ILE A 6 37.74 -0.99 25.33
C ILE A 6 36.87 -0.52 26.51
N ALA A 7 35.77 0.14 26.21
CA ALA A 7 34.78 0.54 27.21
C ALA A 7 33.59 -0.43 27.13
N PRO A 8 33.13 -1.00 28.26
CA PRO A 8 31.86 -1.71 28.33
C PRO A 8 30.70 -0.91 27.72
N ALA A 9 29.68 -1.62 27.23
CA ALA A 9 28.57 -1.09 26.42
C ALA A 9 27.95 0.22 26.94
N TYR A 10 27.79 0.36 28.26
CA TYR A 10 27.10 1.47 28.91
C TYR A 10 28.03 2.43 29.67
N THR A 11 29.35 2.35 29.48
CA THR A 11 30.32 3.16 30.25
C THR A 11 30.98 4.27 29.42
N ASN A 12 30.45 4.58 28.24
CA ASN A 12 30.94 5.66 27.37
C ASN A 12 29.95 6.85 27.37
N ARG A 13 30.11 7.83 26.47
CA ARG A 13 29.28 9.07 26.34
C ARG A 13 27.76 8.86 26.42
N LEU A 14 27.28 7.65 26.12
CA LEU A 14 25.89 7.18 26.32
C LEU A 14 25.36 7.37 27.75
N PHE A 15 26.22 7.40 28.77
CA PHE A 15 25.83 7.57 30.17
C PHE A 15 25.61 9.05 30.57
N THR A 16 26.13 10.01 29.79
CA THR A 16 26.29 11.40 30.26
C THR A 16 25.61 12.46 29.41
N ALA A 17 25.16 12.15 28.19
CA ALA A 17 24.51 13.10 27.29
C ALA A 17 23.19 12.54 26.74
N PRO A 18 22.13 13.38 26.63
CA PRO A 18 20.89 12.95 26.01
C PRO A 18 21.10 12.64 24.53
N ILE A 19 20.27 11.73 23.99
CA ILE A 19 20.33 11.40 22.58
C ILE A 19 19.90 12.61 21.74
N PRO A 20 20.66 12.99 20.70
CA PRO A 20 20.26 14.04 19.79
C PRO A 20 18.94 13.68 19.08
N ALA A 21 17.87 14.42 19.39
CA ALA A 21 16.53 14.16 18.84
C ALA A 21 16.09 15.20 17.79
N LEU A 22 16.65 16.41 17.82
CA LEU A 22 16.13 17.57 17.05
C LEU A 22 17.08 18.09 15.97
N ARG A 23 18.35 17.69 16.02
CA ARG A 23 19.41 18.12 15.10
C ARG A 23 20.40 16.98 14.89
N LEU A 24 21.01 16.96 13.72
CA LEU A 24 22.08 16.03 13.40
C LEU A 24 23.26 16.26 14.37
N PRO A 25 23.84 15.21 14.98
CA PRO A 25 25.00 15.37 15.85
C PRO A 25 26.23 15.90 15.07
N GLU A 26 27.05 16.74 15.71
CA GLU A 26 28.29 17.25 15.10
C GLU A 26 29.38 16.16 14.95
N GLU A 27 29.33 15.13 15.79
CA GLU A 27 30.32 14.06 15.83
C GLU A 27 29.65 12.70 15.58
N SER A 28 30.40 11.79 14.95
CA SER A 28 29.94 10.41 14.75
C SER A 28 29.91 9.62 16.06
N MET A 29 29.05 8.61 16.10
CA MET A 29 28.97 7.64 17.18
C MET A 29 29.58 6.30 16.74
N ASN A 30 30.10 5.54 17.69
CA ASN A 30 30.48 4.15 17.44
C ASN A 30 29.25 3.33 16.95
N PRO A 31 29.35 2.52 15.89
CA PRO A 31 28.22 1.77 15.34
C PRO A 31 27.50 0.86 16.35
N ASP A 32 28.23 0.18 17.23
CA ASP A 32 27.62 -0.71 18.25
C ASP A 32 26.84 0.08 19.30
N ALA A 33 27.32 1.27 19.63
CA ALA A 33 26.63 2.19 20.53
C ALA A 33 25.33 2.73 19.90
N ALA A 34 25.38 3.10 18.61
CA ALA A 34 24.20 3.55 17.87
C ALA A 34 23.15 2.44 17.72
N TYR A 35 23.58 1.22 17.38
CA TYR A 35 22.68 0.05 17.28
C TYR A 35 21.98 -0.23 18.60
N ARG A 36 22.74 -0.36 19.71
CA ARG A 36 22.15 -0.64 21.03
C ARG A 36 21.17 0.43 21.45
N PHE A 37 21.48 1.70 21.19
CA PHE A 37 20.58 2.78 21.52
C PHE A 37 19.23 2.65 20.82
N VAL A 38 19.24 2.52 19.49
CA VAL A 38 18.00 2.38 18.71
C VAL A 38 17.28 1.08 19.08
N HIS A 39 18.02 -0.01 19.28
CA HIS A 39 17.45 -1.30 19.67
C HIS A 39 16.74 -1.23 21.04
N ASP A 40 17.39 -0.62 22.04
CA ASP A 40 16.86 -0.51 23.39
C ASP A 40 15.65 0.44 23.46
N GLU A 41 15.67 1.53 22.68
CA GLU A 41 14.53 2.46 22.56
C GLU A 41 13.30 1.75 21.96
N LEU A 42 13.51 0.94 20.90
CA LEU A 42 12.43 0.17 20.26
C LEU A 42 11.85 -0.94 21.16
N MET A 43 12.51 -1.32 22.27
CA MET A 43 11.90 -2.25 23.25
C MET A 43 10.72 -1.61 24.01
N LEU A 44 10.55 -0.28 23.94
CA LEU A 44 9.40 0.42 24.51
C LEU A 44 8.14 0.26 23.65
N ASP A 45 8.27 -0.19 22.40
CA ASP A 45 7.12 -0.53 21.57
C ASP A 45 6.40 -1.77 22.12
N GLY A 46 5.08 -1.79 21.92
CA GLY A 46 4.27 -2.96 22.23
C GLY A 46 4.69 -4.16 21.39
N SER A 47 4.58 -5.37 21.95
CA SER A 47 4.82 -6.59 21.19
C SER A 47 3.85 -6.68 20.01
N SER A 48 4.38 -6.70 18.79
CA SER A 48 3.58 -6.84 17.56
C SER A 48 2.72 -8.11 17.55
N ARG A 49 3.12 -9.13 18.30
CA ARG A 49 2.38 -10.38 18.49
C ARG A 49 1.07 -10.24 19.25
N LEU A 50 1.00 -9.22 20.09
CA LEU A 50 -0.15 -8.94 20.94
C LEU A 50 -1.03 -7.83 20.33
N ASN A 51 -0.64 -7.28 19.18
CA ASN A 51 -1.42 -6.28 18.47
C ASN A 51 -2.55 -6.95 17.68
N LEU A 52 -3.74 -6.99 18.29
CA LEU A 52 -4.97 -7.53 17.67
C LEU A 52 -5.73 -6.49 16.82
N ALA A 53 -5.20 -5.27 16.65
CA ALA A 53 -5.84 -4.20 15.90
C ALA A 53 -5.33 -4.07 14.45
N THR A 54 -4.14 -4.60 14.16
CA THR A 54 -3.53 -4.51 12.82
C THR A 54 -3.94 -5.68 11.93
N PHE A 55 -4.12 -5.40 10.64
CA PHE A 55 -4.27 -6.42 9.59
C PHE A 55 -2.94 -6.84 8.97
N VAL A 56 -1.84 -6.13 9.28
CA VAL A 56 -0.51 -6.43 8.73
C VAL A 56 0.08 -7.66 9.40
N THR A 57 0.66 -8.56 8.60
CA THR A 57 1.35 -9.75 9.07
C THR A 57 2.48 -9.40 10.05
N THR A 58 2.43 -9.97 11.26
CA THR A 58 3.46 -9.75 12.29
C THR A 58 4.40 -10.93 12.48
N TRP A 59 4.25 -12.02 11.70
CA TRP A 59 5.12 -13.21 11.69
C TRP A 59 5.37 -13.79 10.31
N MET A 60 6.56 -14.34 10.12
CA MET A 60 6.94 -15.13 8.97
C MET A 60 7.84 -16.28 9.44
N ASP A 61 7.92 -17.34 8.63
CA ASP A 61 8.85 -18.44 8.85
C ASP A 61 10.32 -17.97 8.83
N PRO A 62 11.23 -18.63 9.57
CA PRO A 62 12.65 -18.27 9.61
C PRO A 62 13.32 -18.20 8.23
N GLU A 63 12.92 -19.07 7.30
CA GLU A 63 13.39 -19.11 5.92
C GLU A 63 13.03 -17.84 5.17
N ALA A 64 11.81 -17.32 5.37
CA ALA A 64 11.36 -16.08 4.75
C ALA A 64 12.09 -14.86 5.35
N CYS A 65 12.31 -14.83 6.67
CA CYS A 65 13.13 -13.80 7.30
C CYS A 65 14.56 -13.78 6.75
N ARG A 66 15.15 -14.96 6.51
CA ARG A 66 16.47 -15.10 5.93
C ARG A 66 16.51 -14.58 4.50
N LEU A 67 15.53 -14.95 3.68
CA LEU A 67 15.43 -14.48 2.30
C LEU A 67 15.33 -12.95 2.26
N MET A 68 14.49 -12.34 3.10
CA MET A 68 14.39 -10.87 3.20
C MET A 68 15.74 -10.21 3.54
N ALA A 69 16.50 -10.79 4.47
CA ALA A 69 17.83 -10.28 4.83
C ALA A 69 18.84 -10.45 3.70
N GLU A 70 18.82 -11.57 2.97
CA GLU A 70 19.68 -11.85 1.82
C GLU A 70 19.38 -10.94 0.61
N THR A 71 18.13 -10.47 0.49
CA THR A 71 17.69 -9.61 -0.63
C THR A 71 17.58 -8.14 -0.25
N PHE A 72 18.01 -7.72 0.95
CA PHE A 72 17.86 -6.35 1.44
C PHE A 72 18.52 -5.30 0.53
N ASP A 73 19.57 -5.67 -0.20
CA ASP A 73 20.31 -4.80 -1.13
C ASP A 73 19.73 -4.76 -2.55
N LYS A 74 18.71 -5.58 -2.86
CA LYS A 74 18.17 -5.71 -4.22
C LYS A 74 17.15 -4.61 -4.52
N ASN A 75 17.35 -3.90 -5.61
CA ASN A 75 16.48 -2.81 -6.02
C ASN A 75 15.44 -3.27 -7.06
N MET A 76 14.17 -3.37 -6.66
CA MET A 76 13.09 -3.87 -7.54
C MET A 76 12.92 -3.08 -8.84
N ILE A 77 13.17 -1.76 -8.84
CA ILE A 77 12.99 -0.94 -10.04
C ILE A 77 14.11 -1.16 -11.08
N ASP A 78 15.27 -1.67 -10.65
CA ASP A 78 16.42 -1.91 -11.51
C ASP A 78 16.36 -3.32 -12.10
N LYS A 79 15.45 -3.50 -13.07
CA LYS A 79 15.15 -4.81 -13.67
C LYS A 79 16.30 -5.35 -14.52
N ASP A 80 17.17 -4.49 -15.02
CA ASP A 80 18.33 -4.87 -15.82
C ASP A 80 19.46 -5.45 -14.94
N GLU A 81 19.68 -4.87 -13.76
CA GLU A 81 20.67 -5.38 -12.79
C GLU A 81 20.15 -6.60 -12.02
N TYR A 82 18.83 -6.66 -11.75
CA TYR A 82 18.19 -7.74 -10.98
C TYR A 82 17.10 -8.50 -11.77
N PRO A 83 17.43 -9.11 -12.91
CA PRO A 83 16.44 -9.75 -13.79
C PRO A 83 15.75 -10.95 -13.14
N ALA A 84 16.42 -11.67 -12.23
CA ALA A 84 15.82 -12.77 -11.48
C ALA A 84 14.74 -12.27 -10.50
N THR A 85 14.96 -11.12 -9.85
CA THR A 85 13.99 -10.48 -8.96
C THR A 85 12.76 -10.02 -9.75
N ALA A 86 12.99 -9.38 -10.90
CA ALA A 86 11.91 -8.97 -11.81
C ALA A 86 11.11 -10.16 -12.34
N ALA A 87 11.77 -11.29 -12.65
CA ALA A 87 11.08 -12.51 -13.06
C ALA A 87 10.22 -13.12 -11.94
N ILE A 88 10.66 -13.04 -10.68
CA ILE A 88 9.87 -13.46 -9.52
C ILE A 88 8.64 -12.54 -9.36
N GLU A 89 8.80 -11.22 -9.50
CA GLU A 89 7.68 -10.27 -9.51
C GLU A 89 6.63 -10.68 -10.54
N GLN A 90 7.06 -10.93 -11.78
CA GLN A 90 6.14 -11.28 -12.86
C GLN A 90 5.37 -12.58 -12.57
N ARG A 91 6.04 -13.60 -12.01
CA ARG A 91 5.38 -14.84 -11.59
C ARG A 91 4.34 -14.59 -10.50
N CYS A 92 4.64 -13.75 -9.52
CA CYS A 92 3.68 -13.36 -8.49
C CYS A 92 2.46 -12.64 -9.09
N VAL A 93 2.68 -11.73 -10.06
CA VAL A 93 1.59 -11.07 -10.79
C VAL A 93 0.72 -12.09 -11.52
N SER A 94 1.32 -13.04 -12.25
CA SER A 94 0.56 -14.10 -12.94
C SER A 94 -0.23 -14.98 -11.97
N MET A 95 0.37 -15.40 -10.85
CA MET A 95 -0.30 -16.22 -9.84
C MET A 95 -1.47 -15.50 -9.17
N VAL A 96 -1.33 -14.21 -8.88
CA VAL A 96 -2.43 -13.40 -8.30
C VAL A 96 -3.53 -13.14 -9.33
N ALA A 97 -3.17 -12.92 -10.60
CA ALA A 97 -4.14 -12.76 -11.67
C ALA A 97 -4.97 -14.04 -11.88
N ASP A 98 -4.31 -15.21 -11.88
CA ASP A 98 -4.97 -16.52 -11.96
C ASP A 98 -5.90 -16.76 -10.76
N LEU A 99 -5.43 -16.46 -9.55
CA LEU A 99 -6.24 -16.56 -8.33
C LEU A 99 -7.52 -15.72 -8.40
N PHE A 100 -7.48 -14.57 -9.08
CA PHE A 100 -8.63 -13.70 -9.32
C PHE A 100 -9.32 -13.94 -10.67
N HIS A 101 -9.07 -15.07 -11.31
CA HIS A 101 -9.73 -15.52 -12.54
C HIS A 101 -9.63 -14.50 -13.68
N ALA A 102 -8.47 -13.86 -13.85
CA ALA A 102 -8.26 -12.94 -14.95
C ALA A 102 -8.37 -13.66 -16.31
N ASP A 103 -9.03 -13.02 -17.27
CA ASP A 103 -9.12 -13.52 -18.63
C ASP A 103 -7.77 -13.43 -19.37
N GLU A 104 -7.65 -14.17 -20.48
CA GLU A 104 -6.52 -14.08 -21.44
C GLU A 104 -5.14 -14.43 -20.84
N LEU A 105 -5.09 -15.13 -19.70
CA LEU A 105 -3.86 -15.68 -19.16
C LEU A 105 -3.32 -16.82 -20.04
N ARG A 106 -2.00 -16.85 -20.20
CA ARG A 106 -1.28 -17.83 -21.01
C ARG A 106 -0.28 -18.60 -20.16
N ASP A 107 -0.35 -19.92 -20.19
CA ASP A 107 0.56 -20.81 -19.47
C ASP A 107 2.02 -20.70 -19.97
N ASP A 108 2.21 -20.22 -21.21
CA ASP A 108 3.51 -20.11 -21.88
C ASP A 108 4.11 -18.70 -21.85
N ASP A 109 3.40 -17.70 -21.33
CA ASP A 109 3.83 -16.30 -21.33
C ASP A 109 3.49 -15.60 -20.00
N PRO A 110 4.47 -15.42 -19.09
CA PRO A 110 4.22 -14.74 -17.82
C PRO A 110 3.83 -13.26 -18.01
N HIS A 111 4.08 -12.67 -19.18
CA HIS A 111 3.69 -11.29 -19.50
C HIS A 111 2.25 -11.15 -19.99
N SER A 112 1.49 -12.24 -20.13
CA SER A 112 0.06 -12.16 -20.45
C SER A 112 -0.76 -11.52 -19.33
N ALA A 113 -0.29 -11.63 -18.08
CA ALA A 113 -0.91 -11.00 -16.92
C ALA A 113 -0.60 -9.50 -16.87
N CYS A 114 -1.64 -8.67 -16.79
CA CYS A 114 -1.51 -7.23 -16.61
C CYS A 114 -1.58 -6.86 -15.11
N GLY A 115 -0.45 -6.50 -14.52
CA GLY A 115 -0.36 -6.11 -13.12
C GLY A 115 1.05 -5.67 -12.73
N VAL A 116 1.21 -5.23 -11.48
CA VAL A 116 2.49 -4.76 -10.94
C VAL A 116 2.53 -4.94 -9.43
N SER A 117 3.71 -5.17 -8.84
CA SER A 117 3.87 -5.07 -7.40
C SER A 117 3.78 -3.61 -6.94
N THR A 118 3.33 -3.39 -5.71
CA THR A 118 3.26 -2.05 -5.10
C THR A 118 3.72 -2.15 -3.65
N VAL A 119 4.04 -1.02 -3.03
CA VAL A 119 4.39 -0.99 -1.60
C VAL A 119 3.21 -1.44 -0.72
N GLY A 120 1.98 -1.24 -1.20
CA GLY A 120 0.77 -1.75 -0.60
C GLY A 120 -0.47 -1.25 -1.32
N SER A 121 -1.65 -1.64 -0.84
CA SER A 121 -2.93 -1.31 -1.49
C SER A 121 -3.16 0.19 -1.68
N SER A 122 -2.49 1.06 -0.91
CA SER A 122 -2.60 2.51 -1.09
C SER A 122 -2.13 2.97 -2.48
N GLU A 123 -0.99 2.45 -2.95
CA GLU A 123 -0.46 2.76 -4.28
C GLU A 123 -1.28 2.05 -5.36
N ALA A 124 -1.61 0.77 -5.15
CA ALA A 124 -2.42 0.00 -6.11
C ALA A 124 -3.78 0.65 -6.40
N VAL A 125 -4.45 1.16 -5.37
CA VAL A 125 -5.72 1.91 -5.52
C VAL A 125 -5.53 3.18 -6.32
N MET A 126 -4.45 3.93 -6.12
CA MET A 126 -4.18 5.13 -6.91
C MET A 126 -3.94 4.80 -8.38
N LEU A 127 -3.18 3.74 -8.68
CA LEU A 127 -2.95 3.26 -10.05
C LEU A 127 -4.27 2.80 -10.70
N GLY A 128 -5.07 2.00 -10.00
CA GLY A 128 -6.38 1.56 -10.47
C GLY A 128 -7.36 2.72 -10.69
N GLY A 129 -7.40 3.68 -9.77
CA GLY A 129 -8.20 4.89 -9.88
C GLY A 129 -7.78 5.78 -11.05
N LEU A 130 -6.47 5.94 -11.27
CA LEU A 130 -5.95 6.64 -12.45
C LEU A 130 -6.36 5.94 -13.74
N ALA A 131 -6.26 4.61 -13.80
CA ALA A 131 -6.73 3.83 -14.95
C ALA A 131 -8.23 4.04 -15.22
N MET A 132 -9.08 4.02 -14.18
CA MET A 132 -10.51 4.34 -14.28
C MET A 132 -10.74 5.75 -14.84
N LYS A 133 -10.06 6.76 -14.27
CA LYS A 133 -10.16 8.16 -14.73
C LYS A 133 -9.75 8.32 -16.19
N TRP A 134 -8.65 7.68 -16.61
CA TRP A 134 -8.18 7.76 -17.99
C TRP A 134 -9.13 7.06 -18.97
N ARG A 135 -9.66 5.89 -18.63
CA ARG A 135 -10.68 5.19 -19.44
C ARG A 135 -11.95 6.01 -19.59
N TRP A 136 -12.42 6.64 -18.52
CA TRP A 136 -13.55 7.57 -18.58
C TRP A 136 -13.26 8.77 -19.49
N ARG A 137 -12.09 9.40 -19.38
CA ARG A 137 -11.68 10.52 -20.25
C ARG A 137 -11.66 10.12 -21.72
N GLN A 138 -11.16 8.93 -22.05
CA GLN A 138 -11.17 8.41 -23.43
C GLN A 138 -12.60 8.18 -23.93
N LYS A 139 -13.48 7.58 -23.11
CA LYS A 139 -14.88 7.32 -23.46
C LYS A 139 -15.69 8.59 -23.67
N VAL A 140 -15.53 9.59 -22.81
CA VAL A 140 -16.17 10.92 -22.98
C VAL A 140 -15.53 11.67 -24.14
N GLY A 141 -14.21 11.53 -24.26
CA GLY A 141 -13.36 12.09 -25.31
C GLY A 141 -13.80 11.71 -26.72
N SER A 142 -14.01 10.41 -26.94
CA SER A 142 -14.41 9.86 -28.24
C SER A 142 -15.84 10.25 -28.64
N ARG A 143 -16.73 10.46 -27.67
CA ARG A 143 -18.13 10.83 -27.93
C ARG A 143 -18.35 12.33 -28.14
N LYS A 144 -17.58 13.18 -27.45
CA LYS A 144 -17.84 14.64 -27.36
C LYS A 144 -16.59 15.50 -27.61
N GLY A 145 -15.52 14.94 -28.18
CA GLY A 145 -14.24 15.63 -28.31
C GLY A 145 -13.64 15.97 -26.93
N ARG A 146 -13.14 17.19 -26.71
CA ARG A 146 -12.63 17.63 -25.39
C ARG A 146 -13.73 17.89 -24.33
N GLY A 147 -14.92 17.30 -24.49
CA GLY A 147 -16.06 17.47 -23.58
C GLY A 147 -15.83 17.04 -22.13
N TRP A 148 -14.77 16.27 -21.84
CA TRP A 148 -14.38 15.91 -20.47
C TRP A 148 -13.73 17.07 -19.70
N GLU A 149 -13.14 18.05 -20.37
CA GLU A 149 -12.40 19.17 -19.72
C GLU A 149 -13.30 20.07 -18.88
N LYS A 150 -14.62 20.04 -19.12
CA LYS A 150 -15.63 20.85 -18.41
C LYS A 150 -16.43 20.05 -17.38
N ARG A 151 -16.00 18.83 -17.07
CA ARG A 151 -16.75 17.89 -16.22
C ARG A 151 -15.88 17.41 -15.08
N THR A 152 -16.50 17.17 -13.95
CA THR A 152 -15.82 16.62 -12.77
C THR A 152 -16.14 15.13 -12.68
N PRO A 153 -15.16 14.23 -12.86
CA PRO A 153 -15.39 12.81 -12.66
C PRO A 153 -15.76 12.54 -11.20
N ASN A 154 -16.62 11.55 -10.97
CA ASN A 154 -16.97 11.10 -9.62
C ASN A 154 -16.68 9.61 -9.41
N LEU A 155 -16.51 9.20 -8.16
CA LEU A 155 -16.29 7.81 -7.74
C LEU A 155 -17.29 7.45 -6.65
N VAL A 156 -18.09 6.41 -6.89
CA VAL A 156 -19.11 5.93 -5.94
C VAL A 156 -18.48 4.89 -5.01
N MET A 157 -18.65 5.05 -3.70
CA MET A 157 -18.07 4.17 -2.69
C MET A 157 -18.87 4.21 -1.39
N GLY A 158 -18.74 3.18 -0.55
CA GLY A 158 -19.30 3.20 0.80
C GLY A 158 -18.62 4.24 1.69
N SER A 159 -19.35 4.73 2.70
CA SER A 159 -18.78 5.60 3.76
C SER A 159 -17.87 4.84 4.74
N ASN A 160 -17.80 3.52 4.62
CA ASN A 160 -16.91 2.58 5.31
C ASN A 160 -15.53 2.41 4.61
N VAL A 161 -15.26 3.19 3.56
CA VAL A 161 -14.06 3.06 2.75
C VAL A 161 -12.78 3.35 3.54
N GLN A 162 -11.68 2.68 3.18
CA GLN A 162 -10.37 3.01 3.71
C GLN A 162 -9.89 4.37 3.16
N VAL A 163 -9.23 5.17 4.01
CA VAL A 163 -8.83 6.56 3.74
C VAL A 163 -8.06 6.79 2.42
N VAL A 164 -7.44 5.78 1.84
CA VAL A 164 -6.76 5.85 0.54
C VAL A 164 -7.68 6.37 -0.56
N TRP A 165 -8.94 5.97 -0.58
CA TRP A 165 -9.86 6.41 -1.63
C TRP A 165 -10.19 7.90 -1.50
N GLU A 166 -10.25 8.42 -0.28
CA GLU A 166 -10.36 9.87 -0.05
C GLU A 166 -9.11 10.61 -0.53
N LYS A 167 -7.92 10.05 -0.27
CA LYS A 167 -6.65 10.59 -0.77
C LYS A 167 -6.63 10.60 -2.30
N PHE A 168 -7.04 9.51 -2.95
CA PHE A 168 -7.16 9.44 -4.41
C PHE A 168 -8.09 10.53 -4.94
N CYS A 169 -9.31 10.63 -4.40
CA CYS A 169 -10.28 11.65 -4.80
C CYS A 169 -9.73 13.07 -4.65
N ARG A 170 -9.05 13.34 -3.52
CA ARG A 170 -8.45 14.65 -3.25
C ARG A 170 -7.27 14.97 -4.16
N TYR A 171 -6.36 14.02 -4.38
CA TYR A 171 -5.12 14.28 -5.13
C TYR A 171 -5.34 14.34 -6.63
N PHE A 172 -6.38 13.67 -7.12
CA PHE A 172 -6.65 13.53 -8.54
C PHE A 172 -7.96 14.17 -8.98
N ASP A 173 -8.49 15.16 -8.25
CA ASP A 173 -9.69 15.91 -8.62
C ASP A 173 -10.86 15.01 -9.06
N VAL A 174 -11.24 14.06 -8.20
CA VAL A 174 -12.41 13.20 -8.39
C VAL A 174 -13.37 13.45 -7.25
N GLU A 175 -14.63 13.71 -7.56
CA GLU A 175 -15.68 13.92 -6.56
C GLU A 175 -16.01 12.58 -5.87
N PRO A 176 -15.86 12.47 -4.53
CA PRO A 176 -16.26 11.28 -3.82
C PRO A 176 -17.78 11.27 -3.60
N ARG A 177 -18.45 10.17 -3.98
CA ARG A 177 -19.87 9.94 -3.70
C ARG A 177 -20.02 8.83 -2.69
N TYR A 178 -20.33 9.22 -1.46
CA TYR A 178 -20.46 8.29 -0.34
C TYR A 178 -21.86 7.73 -0.24
N LEU A 179 -21.94 6.41 -0.17
CA LEU A 179 -23.15 5.68 0.19
C LEU A 179 -23.17 5.54 1.73
N PRO A 180 -24.18 6.12 2.43
CA PRO A 180 -24.22 6.12 3.88
C PRO A 180 -24.50 4.72 4.41
N MET A 181 -23.77 4.35 5.47
CA MET A 181 -24.13 3.23 6.34
C MET A 181 -25.32 3.60 7.21
N GLU A 182 -26.09 2.60 7.61
CA GLU A 182 -27.15 2.75 8.60
C GLU A 182 -27.19 1.57 9.56
N LYS A 183 -27.90 1.71 10.68
CA LYS A 183 -27.99 0.65 11.68
C LYS A 183 -28.60 -0.61 11.04
N GLY A 184 -27.86 -1.71 11.08
CA GLY A 184 -28.26 -2.97 10.46
C GLY A 184 -27.86 -3.13 8.99
N ARG A 185 -27.18 -2.14 8.39
CA ARG A 185 -26.64 -2.19 7.04
C ARG A 185 -25.33 -1.40 6.95
N TYR A 186 -24.21 -2.11 7.09
CA TYR A 186 -22.86 -1.55 7.16
C TYR A 186 -22.06 -1.69 5.86
N VAL A 187 -22.71 -2.20 4.81
CA VAL A 187 -22.18 -2.40 3.46
C VAL A 187 -23.06 -1.71 2.43
N ILE A 188 -22.48 -1.38 1.27
CA ILE A 188 -23.23 -0.84 0.14
C ILE A 188 -24.22 -1.88 -0.41
N THR A 189 -25.29 -1.38 -1.06
CA THR A 189 -26.28 -2.22 -1.75
C THR A 189 -26.35 -1.87 -3.23
N PRO A 190 -26.72 -2.82 -4.11
CA PRO A 190 -26.91 -2.56 -5.54
C PRO A 190 -27.83 -1.37 -5.82
N GLU A 191 -28.92 -1.21 -5.07
CA GLU A 191 -29.90 -0.13 -5.24
C GLU A 191 -29.26 1.25 -4.99
N GLN A 192 -28.56 1.40 -3.86
CA GLN A 192 -27.80 2.62 -3.55
C GLN A 192 -26.75 2.96 -4.63
N VAL A 193 -26.08 1.95 -5.18
CA VAL A 193 -25.09 2.15 -6.25
C VAL A 193 -25.77 2.67 -7.51
N LEU A 194 -26.87 2.04 -7.94
CA LEU A 194 -27.62 2.45 -9.13
C LEU A 194 -28.16 3.88 -9.01
N ASP A 195 -28.62 4.27 -7.83
CA ASP A 195 -29.14 5.63 -7.57
C ASP A 195 -28.04 6.71 -7.59
N ALA A 196 -26.78 6.34 -7.33
CA ALA A 196 -25.67 7.29 -7.21
C ALA A 196 -24.81 7.42 -8.48
N VAL A 197 -24.91 6.47 -9.41
CA VAL A 197 -24.13 6.44 -10.66
C VAL A 197 -24.73 7.39 -11.69
N ASP A 198 -23.88 8.13 -12.39
CA ASP A 198 -24.25 8.97 -13.54
C ASP A 198 -23.23 8.91 -14.67
N GLU A 199 -23.37 9.79 -15.67
CA GLU A 199 -22.48 9.87 -16.82
C GLU A 199 -21.05 10.36 -16.52
N ASP A 200 -20.80 10.87 -15.31
CA ASP A 200 -19.50 11.33 -14.81
C ASP A 200 -18.83 10.31 -13.87
N THR A 201 -19.53 9.23 -13.52
CA THR A 201 -18.99 8.17 -12.68
C THR A 201 -17.89 7.40 -13.41
N ILE A 202 -16.68 7.39 -12.84
CA ILE A 202 -15.52 6.66 -13.39
C ILE A 202 -15.50 5.19 -12.96
N GLY A 203 -16.18 4.87 -11.86
CA GLY A 203 -16.26 3.54 -11.30
C GLY A 203 -17.04 3.50 -9.99
N VAL A 204 -17.26 2.27 -9.50
CA VAL A 204 -17.84 1.97 -8.19
C VAL A 204 -16.81 1.14 -7.44
N VAL A 205 -16.54 1.50 -6.19
CA VAL A 205 -15.65 0.75 -5.30
C VAL A 205 -16.48 -0.14 -4.39
N ALA A 206 -16.31 -1.44 -4.55
CA ALA A 206 -16.81 -2.43 -3.59
C ALA A 206 -15.64 -2.99 -2.77
N ILE A 207 -15.89 -3.27 -1.49
CA ILE A 207 -14.88 -3.67 -0.51
C ILE A 207 -15.09 -5.14 -0.13
N LEU A 208 -14.14 -5.99 -0.53
CA LEU A 208 -14.09 -7.38 -0.08
C LEU A 208 -13.34 -7.47 1.25
N GLY A 209 -14.06 -7.18 2.34
CA GLY A 209 -13.54 -7.18 3.71
C GLY A 209 -13.39 -5.76 4.23
N THR A 210 -14.47 -5.20 4.78
CA THR A 210 -14.45 -3.85 5.34
C THR A 210 -13.52 -3.78 6.55
N THR A 211 -12.78 -2.68 6.69
CA THR A 211 -11.84 -2.52 7.82
C THR A 211 -12.54 -2.39 9.18
N TYR A 212 -13.82 -1.98 9.18
CA TYR A 212 -14.59 -1.73 10.39
C TYR A 212 -15.33 -2.98 10.90
N THR A 213 -15.91 -3.79 10.00
CA THR A 213 -16.76 -4.92 10.38
C THR A 213 -16.27 -6.27 9.86
N GLY A 214 -15.35 -6.28 8.88
CA GLY A 214 -14.88 -7.51 8.22
C GLY A 214 -15.89 -8.08 7.22
N GLU A 215 -17.01 -7.40 6.97
CA GLU A 215 -18.04 -7.84 6.02
C GLU A 215 -17.55 -7.75 4.57
N LEU A 216 -18.08 -8.62 3.70
CA LEU A 216 -17.85 -8.57 2.27
C LEU A 216 -19.02 -7.83 1.62
N GLU A 217 -18.73 -6.79 0.83
CA GLU A 217 -19.77 -6.13 0.03
C GLU A 217 -20.22 -7.05 -1.12
N PRO A 218 -21.52 -7.04 -1.50
CA PRO A 218 -22.06 -7.96 -2.49
C PRO A 218 -21.66 -7.53 -3.92
N VAL A 219 -20.56 -8.09 -4.42
CA VAL A 219 -20.05 -7.82 -5.79
C VAL A 219 -20.72 -8.69 -6.86
N ALA A 220 -21.17 -9.90 -6.50
CA ALA A 220 -21.70 -10.91 -7.41
C ALA A 220 -23.18 -10.66 -7.80
#